data_AF-A0A9W4HGK8-F1
#
_entry.id   AF-A0A9W4HGK8-F1
#
_cell.length_a   1.000
_cell.length_b   1.000
_cell.length_c   1.000
_cell.angle_alpha   90.00
_cell.angle_beta   90.00
_cell.angle_gamma   90.00
#
_symmetry.space_group_name_H-M   'P 1'
#
loop_
_entity.id
_entity.type
_entity.pdbx_description
1 polymer ?
#
loop_
_entity_poly.entity_id
_entity_poly.type
_entity_poly.pdbx_seq_one_letter_code
_entity_poly.pdbx_strand_id
1 'polypeptide(L)'
;MIDRKFVVFGAAFVLRLLLICLFPSLPDLLTGRVEVSTPVNSFKRHAKSSPLPIAVFYFLVDLLNAYALLKISESGQSIKSRLHTAVRQHVRWDGVSVAAWFLFNPFTIATCLARSTSVFTTSGILFAVSNAVGGNSINAMLALGFASYLSLYPALLFIPLVLLCYDRRAQEPNAPKVALYVVQHAGLLFASIAGLLGLSCLITGNFWEFMSATYGFHLLVPDLTPNVGLWWYFFIEMFDSFREFFLGVFWLHLASYVGGLTARFHRQPLFVITSLLGVFAIFKPYPSISDASLFFAVLPLYRHLFPLMRYTFFAVSAILYSSLLGPAFYHLWIYAGSGNANFFYAITLVWSLGISILLADTVFAALRDEWEQQNPDQKGAEVRQV
;
A
#
# COMPACT_ATOMS: atom_id res chain seq x y z
N MET A 1 26.43 23.19 -8.73
CA MET A 1 25.11 22.73 -9.21
C MET A 1 24.53 21.84 -8.11
N ILE A 2 23.44 22.23 -7.45
CA ILE A 2 22.89 21.47 -6.31
C ILE A 2 22.26 20.18 -6.85
N ASP A 3 22.56 19.03 -6.23
CA ASP A 3 21.99 17.74 -6.62
C ASP A 3 20.46 17.75 -6.39
N ARG A 4 19.71 17.47 -7.48
CA ARG A 4 18.24 17.45 -7.53
C ARG A 4 17.64 16.59 -6.42
N LYS A 5 18.29 15.49 -6.05
CA LYS A 5 17.86 14.60 -4.96
C LYS A 5 17.82 15.35 -3.63
N PHE A 6 18.89 16.09 -3.29
CA PHE A 6 18.93 16.88 -2.05
C PHE A 6 17.88 17.99 -2.04
N VAL A 7 17.63 18.63 -3.18
CA VAL A 7 16.59 19.67 -3.29
C VAL A 7 15.21 19.09 -3.02
N VAL A 8 14.85 17.96 -3.66
CA VAL A 8 13.53 17.34 -3.53
C VAL A 8 13.29 16.83 -2.11
N PHE A 9 14.26 16.12 -1.53
CA PHE A 9 14.14 15.57 -0.17
C PHE A 9 14.15 16.69 0.88
N GLY A 10 15.01 17.70 0.70
CA GLY A 10 15.06 18.87 1.58
C GLY A 10 13.76 19.68 1.54
N ALA A 11 13.21 19.95 0.35
CA ALA A 11 11.95 20.64 0.19
C ALA A 11 10.78 19.89 0.84
N ALA A 12 10.74 18.56 0.70
CA ALA A 12 9.71 17.72 1.33
C ALA A 12 9.78 17.73 2.87
N PHE A 13 11.00 17.77 3.43
CA PHE A 13 11.22 17.89 4.87
C PHE A 13 10.80 19.27 5.38
N VAL A 14 11.26 20.33 4.71
CA VAL A 14 10.94 21.73 5.05
C VAL A 14 9.43 21.98 4.96
N LEU A 15 8.75 21.46 3.93
CA LEU A 15 7.30 21.57 3.80
C LEU A 15 6.58 21.00 5.03
N ARG A 16 6.94 19.79 5.48
CA ARG A 16 6.33 19.16 6.65
C ARG A 16 6.62 19.93 7.94
N LEU A 17 7.84 20.45 8.09
CA LEU A 17 8.22 21.31 9.21
C LEU A 17 7.38 22.59 9.24
N LEU A 18 7.26 23.27 8.09
CA LEU A 18 6.45 24.48 7.93
C LEU A 18 4.98 24.21 8.27
N LEU A 19 4.41 23.10 7.81
CA LEU A 19 3.01 22.76 8.10
C LEU A 19 2.75 22.59 9.60
N ILE A 20 3.64 21.94 10.35
CA ILE A 20 3.48 21.81 11.81
C ILE A 20 3.69 23.15 12.53
N CYS A 21 4.67 23.95 12.10
CA CYS A 21 4.94 25.25 12.71
C CYS A 21 3.82 26.27 12.45
N LEU A 22 3.28 26.30 11.23
CA LEU A 22 2.21 27.23 10.83
C LEU A 22 0.83 26.77 11.32
N PHE A 23 0.61 25.45 11.45
CA PHE A 23 -0.66 24.88 11.90
C PHE A 23 -0.45 23.87 13.04
N PRO A 24 -0.17 24.32 14.28
CA PRO A 24 0.12 23.42 15.41
C PRO A 24 -1.00 22.45 15.77
N SER A 25 -2.26 22.79 15.48
CA SER A 25 -3.44 21.94 15.71
C SER A 25 -3.67 20.89 14.63
N LEU A 26 -2.95 20.96 13.50
CA LEU A 26 -3.17 20.09 12.34
C LEU A 26 -2.90 18.60 12.65
N PRO A 27 -1.82 18.21 13.36
CA PRO A 27 -1.61 16.82 13.75
C PRO A 27 -2.78 16.24 14.56
N ASP A 28 -3.27 16.99 15.55
CA ASP A 28 -4.37 16.53 16.41
C ASP A 28 -5.68 16.44 15.64
N LEU A 29 -5.96 17.42 14.77
CA LEU A 29 -7.10 17.37 13.85
C LEU A 29 -7.06 16.11 12.97
N LEU A 30 -5.91 15.82 12.35
CA LEU A 30 -5.74 14.67 11.46
C LEU A 30 -5.85 13.33 12.21
N THR A 31 -5.35 13.24 13.45
CA THR A 31 -5.52 12.02 14.28
C THR A 31 -6.98 11.75 14.66
N GLY A 32 -7.83 12.78 14.66
CA GLY A 32 -9.27 12.65 14.90
C GLY A 32 -10.08 12.27 13.65
N ARG A 33 -9.45 12.22 12.47
CA ARG A 33 -10.12 11.89 11.20
C ARG A 33 -10.17 10.39 10.97
N VAL A 34 -11.37 9.89 10.66
CA VAL A 34 -11.63 8.47 10.37
C VAL A 34 -10.98 7.99 9.08
N GLU A 35 -10.65 8.93 8.19
CA GLU A 35 -9.95 8.66 6.93
C GLU A 35 -8.46 8.35 7.16
N VAL A 36 -7.88 8.87 8.25
CA VAL A 36 -6.45 8.77 8.57
C VAL A 36 -6.19 7.77 9.69
N SER A 37 -7.03 7.82 10.72
CA SER A 37 -6.87 7.05 11.94
C SER A 37 -7.99 6.01 12.08
N THR A 38 -7.57 4.76 12.19
CA THR A 38 -8.38 3.56 12.40
C THR A 38 -7.94 2.90 13.71
N PRO A 39 -8.72 1.96 14.25
CA PRO A 39 -8.36 1.26 15.48
C PRO A 39 -6.99 0.56 15.42
N VAL A 40 -6.54 0.17 14.22
CA VAL A 40 -5.32 -0.61 13.99
C VAL A 40 -4.08 0.23 13.64
N ASN A 41 -4.23 1.53 13.37
CA ASN A 41 -3.10 2.39 13.00
C ASN A 41 -2.95 3.67 13.85
N SER A 42 -3.84 3.87 14.83
CA SER A 42 -3.84 5.05 15.68
C SER A 42 -2.74 5.00 16.76
N PHE A 43 -1.99 6.08 16.93
CA PHE A 43 -1.00 6.22 18.01
C PHE A 43 -1.46 7.28 19.03
N LYS A 44 -2.43 6.92 19.88
CA LYS A 44 -3.07 7.89 20.80
C LYS A 44 -2.34 8.13 22.14
N ARG A 45 -1.47 7.22 22.60
CA ARG A 45 -1.01 7.19 24.02
C ARG A 45 0.33 7.85 24.35
N HIS A 46 1.15 8.27 23.39
CA HIS A 46 2.50 8.83 23.69
C HIS A 46 2.85 10.16 23.02
N ALA A 47 1.93 10.73 22.24
CA ALA A 47 2.17 11.95 21.44
C ALA A 47 2.16 13.27 22.25
N LYS A 48 1.82 13.23 23.55
CA LYS A 48 1.61 14.43 24.39
C LYS A 48 2.88 15.00 25.04
N SER A 49 3.98 14.25 25.13
CA SER A 49 5.16 14.67 25.90
C SER A 49 6.21 15.44 25.07
N SER A 50 6.36 15.17 23.76
CA SER A 50 7.31 15.87 22.89
C SER A 50 6.91 15.86 21.40
N PRO A 51 6.10 16.83 20.92
CA PRO A 51 5.50 16.75 19.59
C PRO A 51 6.50 16.88 18.43
N LEU A 52 7.53 17.72 18.57
CA LEU A 52 8.46 18.04 17.47
C LEU A 52 9.48 16.93 17.18
N PRO A 53 10.18 16.33 18.18
CA PRO A 53 11.08 15.21 17.91
C PRO A 53 10.35 14.00 17.31
N ILE A 54 9.14 13.71 17.78
CA ILE A 54 8.30 12.65 17.22
C ILE A 54 7.95 12.99 15.77
N ALA A 55 7.51 14.21 15.47
CA ALA A 55 7.21 14.62 14.10
C ALA A 55 8.43 14.49 13.18
N VAL A 56 9.60 14.98 13.60
CA VAL A 56 10.86 14.84 12.85
C VAL A 56 11.18 13.38 12.58
N PHE A 57 10.98 12.49 13.55
CA PHE A 57 11.15 11.06 13.34
C PHE A 57 10.24 10.52 12.22
N TYR A 58 8.95 10.84 12.23
CA TYR A 58 8.03 10.44 11.14
C TYR A 58 8.45 11.02 9.78
N PHE A 59 8.97 12.25 9.76
CA PHE A 59 9.45 12.87 8.51
C PHE A 59 10.66 12.11 7.96
N LEU A 60 11.61 11.73 8.83
CA LEU A 60 12.76 10.94 8.43
C LEU A 60 12.35 9.57 7.89
N VAL A 61 11.34 8.92 8.50
CA VAL A 61 10.82 7.64 8.00
C VAL A 61 10.18 7.81 6.62
N ASP A 62 9.44 8.88 6.37
CA ASP A 62 8.92 9.22 5.03
C ASP A 62 10.05 9.41 4.00
N LEU A 63 11.13 10.10 4.37
CA LEU A 63 12.31 10.24 3.49
C LEU A 63 12.97 8.88 3.21
N LEU A 64 13.05 7.99 4.20
CA LEU A 64 13.56 6.63 4.02
C LEU A 64 12.67 5.81 3.07
N ASN A 65 11.35 5.94 3.18
CA ASN A 65 10.37 5.31 2.29
C ASN A 65 10.53 5.82 0.84
N ALA A 66 10.68 7.13 0.68
CA ALA A 66 10.95 7.75 -0.62
C ALA A 66 12.27 7.28 -1.24
N TYR A 67 13.30 7.09 -0.41
CA TYR A 67 14.59 6.55 -0.84
C TYR A 67 14.49 5.09 -1.28
N ALA A 68 13.69 4.26 -0.60
CA ALA A 68 13.40 2.90 -1.02
C ALA A 68 12.69 2.88 -2.40
N LEU A 69 11.69 3.76 -2.61
CA LEU A 69 11.02 3.93 -3.90
C LEU A 69 11.96 4.38 -5.02
N LEU A 70 12.87 5.31 -4.72
CA LEU A 70 13.92 5.74 -5.66
C LEU A 70 14.75 4.53 -6.12
N LYS A 71 15.22 3.70 -5.17
CA LYS A 71 15.96 2.47 -5.51
C LYS A 71 15.12 1.47 -6.32
N ILE A 72 13.83 1.33 -6.00
CA ILE A 72 12.92 0.47 -6.77
C ILE A 72 12.82 0.96 -8.21
N SER A 73 12.64 2.27 -8.41
CA SER A 73 12.57 2.87 -9.74
C SER A 73 13.88 2.71 -10.52
N GLU A 74 15.02 2.94 -9.88
CA GLU A 74 16.35 2.86 -10.52
C GLU A 74 16.75 1.42 -10.87
N SER A 75 16.18 0.42 -10.19
CA SER A 75 16.39 -1.00 -10.53
C SER A 75 15.91 -1.38 -11.94
N GLY A 76 15.04 -0.57 -12.55
CA GLY A 76 14.47 -0.80 -13.88
C GLY A 76 13.50 -1.98 -13.97
N GLN A 77 13.16 -2.62 -12.84
CA GLN A 77 12.36 -3.84 -12.80
C GLN A 77 10.90 -3.68 -13.18
N SER A 78 10.35 -2.46 -13.08
CA SER A 78 9.01 -2.17 -13.57
C SER A 78 8.91 -2.21 -15.10
N ILE A 79 10.04 -2.11 -15.79
CA ILE A 79 10.11 -2.00 -17.25
C ILE A 79 10.69 -3.29 -17.86
N LYS A 80 11.76 -3.80 -17.27
CA LYS A 80 12.45 -5.01 -17.72
C LYS A 80 12.63 -5.96 -16.54
N SER A 81 11.83 -7.02 -16.54
CA SER A 81 12.01 -8.17 -15.65
C SER A 81 12.86 -9.24 -16.34
N ARG A 82 13.05 -10.39 -15.68
CA ARG A 82 13.73 -11.54 -16.31
C ARG A 82 12.94 -12.10 -17.50
N LEU A 83 11.60 -12.07 -17.43
CA LEU A 83 10.71 -12.76 -18.37
C LEU A 83 9.87 -11.82 -19.25
N HIS A 84 9.93 -10.52 -19.01
CA HIS A 84 9.14 -9.51 -19.72
C HIS A 84 9.96 -8.23 -19.96
N THR A 85 9.66 -7.53 -21.04
CA THR A 85 10.23 -6.22 -21.37
C THR A 85 9.14 -5.38 -21.99
N ALA A 86 8.84 -4.24 -21.37
CA ALA A 86 7.78 -3.35 -21.80
C ALA A 86 8.07 -2.74 -23.18
N VAL A 87 7.04 -2.61 -24.01
CA VAL A 87 7.16 -2.04 -25.36
C VAL A 87 7.62 -0.58 -25.29
N ARG A 88 7.09 0.16 -24.31
CA ARG A 88 7.33 1.60 -24.11
C ARG A 88 8.39 1.86 -23.04
N GLN A 89 9.43 1.02 -22.95
CA GLN A 89 10.47 1.11 -21.91
C GLN A 89 11.19 2.47 -21.78
N HIS A 90 11.19 3.28 -22.84
CA HIS A 90 11.77 4.62 -22.85
C HIS A 90 10.92 5.67 -22.12
N VAL A 91 9.60 5.43 -21.97
CA VAL A 91 8.67 6.34 -21.29
C VAL A 91 8.66 6.04 -19.80
N ARG A 92 9.63 6.58 -19.07
CA ARG A 92 9.79 6.35 -17.63
C ARG A 92 10.07 7.61 -16.86
N TRP A 93 9.68 7.60 -15.58
CA TRP A 93 10.17 8.58 -14.61
C TRP A 93 11.54 8.14 -14.07
N ASP A 94 12.39 9.11 -13.75
CA ASP A 94 13.60 8.84 -12.97
C ASP A 94 13.27 8.66 -11.49
N GLY A 95 14.18 8.04 -10.73
CA GLY A 95 13.94 7.68 -9.33
C GLY A 95 13.63 8.90 -8.44
N VAL A 96 14.21 10.06 -8.71
CA VAL A 96 13.92 11.30 -7.96
C VAL A 96 12.49 11.78 -8.23
N SER A 97 12.00 11.66 -9.47
CA SER A 97 10.60 11.97 -9.78
C SER A 97 9.64 11.02 -9.06
N VAL A 98 9.90 9.71 -9.07
CA VAL A 98 9.07 8.73 -8.35
C VAL A 98 9.05 9.01 -6.84
N ALA A 99 10.20 9.33 -6.25
CA ALA A 99 10.28 9.76 -4.85
C ALA A 99 9.45 11.04 -4.59
N ALA A 100 9.48 12.01 -5.52
CA ALA A 100 8.68 13.23 -5.40
C ALA A 100 7.17 12.95 -5.42
N TRP A 101 6.71 12.03 -6.29
CA TRP A 101 5.31 11.59 -6.30
C TRP A 101 4.84 11.09 -4.93
N PHE A 102 5.70 10.37 -4.18
CA PHE A 102 5.37 9.94 -2.82
C PHE A 102 5.45 11.08 -1.79
N LEU A 103 6.55 11.85 -1.82
CA LEU A 103 6.84 12.86 -0.80
C LEU A 103 5.88 14.04 -0.80
N PHE A 104 5.35 14.40 -1.97
CA PHE A 104 4.41 15.50 -2.16
C PHE A 104 2.96 15.05 -2.33
N ASN A 105 2.68 13.75 -2.18
CA ASN A 105 1.30 13.26 -2.14
C ASN A 105 0.59 13.79 -0.88
N PRO A 106 -0.57 14.49 -1.01
CA PRO A 106 -1.29 15.01 0.14
C PRO A 106 -1.69 13.92 1.15
N PHE A 107 -1.96 12.70 0.70
CA PHE A 107 -2.29 11.58 1.59
C PHE A 107 -1.07 11.09 2.39
N THR A 108 0.13 11.05 1.78
CA THR A 108 1.38 10.77 2.50
C THR A 108 1.63 11.85 3.54
N ILE A 109 1.52 13.12 3.16
CA ILE A 109 1.73 14.26 4.08
C ILE A 109 0.74 14.18 5.25
N ALA A 110 -0.55 13.99 4.98
CA ALA A 110 -1.57 13.89 6.02
C ALA A 110 -1.32 12.70 6.97
N THR A 111 -0.96 11.53 6.43
CA THR A 111 -0.63 10.33 7.23
C THR A 111 0.58 10.57 8.12
N CYS A 112 1.61 11.23 7.59
CA CYS A 112 2.84 11.55 8.29
C CYS A 112 2.60 12.56 9.43
N LEU A 113 1.86 13.64 9.15
CA LEU A 113 1.48 14.64 10.14
C LEU A 113 0.57 14.06 11.24
N ALA A 114 -0.28 13.10 10.89
CA ALA A 114 -1.10 12.36 11.85
C ALA A 114 -0.31 11.36 12.69
N ARG A 115 0.99 11.14 12.40
CA ARG A 115 1.85 10.18 13.13
C ARG A 115 1.24 8.78 13.15
N SER A 116 0.66 8.36 12.03
CA SER A 116 0.03 7.04 11.89
C SER A 116 1.08 5.93 11.88
N THR A 117 0.83 4.83 12.60
CA THR A 117 1.75 3.67 12.61
C THR A 117 1.80 2.95 11.26
N SER A 118 0.86 3.22 10.34
CA SER A 118 0.86 2.69 8.97
C SER A 118 2.12 3.04 8.18
N VAL A 119 2.83 4.11 8.57
CA VAL A 119 4.12 4.49 7.96
C VAL A 119 5.16 3.38 8.15
N PHE A 120 5.18 2.68 9.29
CA PHE A 120 6.14 1.59 9.53
C PHE A 120 5.82 0.33 8.74
N THR A 121 4.54 -0.01 8.59
CA THR A 121 4.12 -1.10 7.69
C THR A 121 4.50 -0.77 6.25
N THR A 122 4.28 0.48 5.83
CA THR A 122 4.71 0.99 4.52
C THR A 122 6.22 0.88 4.33
N SER A 123 7.01 1.23 5.35
CA SER A 123 8.46 1.03 5.34
C SER A 123 8.83 -0.42 5.14
N GLY A 124 8.25 -1.33 5.93
CA GLY A 124 8.51 -2.76 5.79
C GLY A 124 8.23 -3.27 4.37
N ILE A 125 7.11 -2.87 3.76
CA ILE A 125 6.76 -3.23 2.37
C ILE A 125 7.79 -2.65 1.38
N LEU A 126 8.05 -1.35 1.42
CA LEU A 126 8.94 -0.68 0.47
C LEU A 126 10.39 -1.17 0.59
N PHE A 127 10.88 -1.40 1.80
CA PHE A 127 12.20 -2.00 2.01
C PHE A 127 12.23 -3.46 1.57
N ALA A 128 11.15 -4.23 1.77
CA ALA A 128 11.06 -5.59 1.26
C ALA A 128 11.21 -5.62 -0.26
N VAL A 129 10.45 -4.77 -0.97
CA VAL A 129 10.51 -4.65 -2.43
C VAL A 129 11.87 -4.10 -2.89
N SER A 130 12.40 -3.08 -2.24
CA SER A 130 13.70 -2.47 -2.57
C SER A 130 14.86 -3.47 -2.44
N ASN A 131 14.87 -4.28 -1.37
CA ASN A 131 15.87 -5.34 -1.20
C ASN A 131 15.66 -6.47 -2.21
N ALA A 132 14.40 -6.84 -2.52
CA ALA A 132 14.09 -7.87 -3.50
C ALA A 132 14.58 -7.51 -4.91
N VAL A 133 14.33 -6.29 -5.38
CA VAL A 133 14.81 -5.85 -6.71
C VAL A 133 16.34 -5.80 -6.78
N GLY A 134 17.00 -5.51 -5.65
CA GLY A 134 18.45 -5.51 -5.50
C GLY A 134 19.09 -6.89 -5.28
N GLY A 135 18.30 -7.97 -5.25
CA GLY A 135 18.78 -9.35 -5.08
C GLY A 135 19.07 -9.77 -3.64
N ASN A 136 18.86 -8.89 -2.66
CA ASN A 136 19.03 -9.23 -1.24
C ASN A 136 17.75 -9.87 -0.69
N SER A 137 17.57 -11.16 -0.99
CA SER A 137 16.34 -11.89 -0.66
C SER A 137 16.15 -12.10 0.84
N ILE A 138 17.22 -12.18 1.62
CA ILE A 138 17.15 -12.33 3.07
C ILE A 138 16.55 -11.08 3.71
N ASN A 139 17.13 -9.91 3.43
CA ASN A 139 16.60 -8.65 3.94
C ASN A 139 15.20 -8.35 3.42
N ALA A 140 14.87 -8.80 2.21
CA ALA A 140 13.51 -8.71 1.69
C ALA A 140 12.51 -9.48 2.55
N MET A 141 12.82 -10.72 2.95
CA MET A 141 11.93 -11.52 3.82
C MET A 141 11.88 -10.99 5.24
N LEU A 142 12.99 -10.49 5.80
CA LEU A 142 13.00 -9.87 7.13
C LEU A 142 12.14 -8.59 7.16
N ALA A 143 12.26 -7.73 6.14
CA ALA A 143 11.44 -6.53 6.02
C ALA A 143 9.95 -6.86 5.78
N LEU A 144 9.67 -7.90 4.98
CA LEU A 144 8.30 -8.40 4.81
C LEU A 144 7.74 -8.99 6.11
N GLY A 145 8.55 -9.73 6.86
CA GLY A 145 8.20 -10.27 8.17
C GLY A 145 7.89 -9.18 9.17
N PHE A 146 8.69 -8.11 9.22
CA PHE A 146 8.41 -6.91 10.00
C PHE A 146 7.08 -6.25 9.61
N ALA A 147 6.83 -6.06 8.30
CA ALA A 147 5.55 -5.52 7.83
C ALA A 147 4.37 -6.41 8.21
N SER A 148 4.53 -7.74 8.07
CA SER A 148 3.51 -8.77 8.34
C SER A 148 3.25 -8.96 9.84
N TYR A 149 4.24 -8.63 10.67
CA TYR A 149 4.10 -8.59 12.10
C TYR A 149 3.23 -7.39 12.52
N LEU A 150 3.46 -6.21 11.93
CA LEU A 150 2.68 -4.99 12.22
C LEU A 150 1.26 -5.01 11.64
N SER A 151 1.03 -5.73 10.54
CA SER A 151 -0.26 -5.85 9.88
C SER A 151 -0.34 -7.18 9.13
N LEU A 152 -1.51 -7.80 9.02
CA LEU A 152 -1.62 -9.14 8.41
C LEU A 152 -1.41 -9.17 6.88
N TYR A 153 -1.83 -8.12 6.18
CA TYR A 153 -1.92 -8.11 4.70
C TYR A 153 -0.58 -8.22 3.96
N PRO A 154 0.54 -7.61 4.43
CA PRO A 154 1.84 -7.78 3.79
C PRO A 154 2.24 -9.25 3.61
N ALA A 155 1.78 -10.17 4.46
CA ALA A 155 2.06 -11.61 4.28
C ALA A 155 1.55 -12.14 2.93
N LEU A 156 0.46 -11.58 2.41
CA LEU A 156 -0.11 -11.92 1.11
C LEU A 156 0.78 -11.50 -0.07
N LEU A 157 1.75 -10.60 0.14
CA LEU A 157 2.76 -10.23 -0.86
C LEU A 157 3.90 -11.23 -0.97
N PHE A 158 3.96 -12.25 -0.11
CA PHE A 158 5.07 -13.21 -0.05
C PHE A 158 5.35 -13.85 -1.42
N ILE A 159 4.32 -14.42 -2.06
CA ILE A 159 4.49 -15.16 -3.32
C ILE A 159 5.09 -14.27 -4.44
N PRO A 160 4.51 -13.11 -4.81
CA PRO A 160 5.12 -12.29 -5.83
C PRO A 160 6.47 -11.69 -5.41
N LEU A 161 6.69 -11.42 -4.12
CA LEU A 161 7.99 -10.93 -3.63
C LEU A 161 9.09 -11.98 -3.74
N VAL A 162 8.83 -13.23 -3.38
CA VAL A 162 9.83 -14.30 -3.50
C VAL A 162 10.12 -14.63 -4.96
N LEU A 163 9.13 -14.53 -5.86
CA LEU A 163 9.35 -14.64 -7.31
C LEU A 163 10.22 -13.49 -7.84
N LEU A 164 10.03 -12.27 -7.33
CA LEU A 164 10.89 -11.13 -7.67
C LEU A 164 12.34 -11.35 -7.22
N CYS A 165 12.54 -11.89 -6.02
CA CYS A 165 13.87 -12.29 -5.54
C CYS A 165 14.46 -13.41 -6.40
N TYR A 166 13.65 -14.42 -6.75
CA TYR A 166 14.09 -15.54 -7.58
C TYR A 166 14.52 -15.08 -8.97
N ASP A 167 13.85 -14.10 -9.57
CA ASP A 167 14.22 -13.54 -10.87
C ASP A 167 15.62 -12.92 -10.88
N ARG A 168 16.14 -12.44 -9.74
CA ARG A 168 17.55 -12.07 -9.58
C ARG A 168 18.43 -13.31 -9.47
N ARG A 169 18.08 -14.23 -8.57
CA ARG A 169 18.88 -15.44 -8.31
C ARG A 169 19.01 -16.34 -9.53
N ALA A 170 17.98 -16.41 -10.37
CA ALA A 170 17.94 -17.21 -11.59
C ALA A 170 18.88 -16.71 -12.70
N GLN A 171 19.46 -15.51 -12.56
CA GLN A 171 20.47 -15.00 -13.49
C GLN A 171 21.88 -15.52 -13.15
N GLU A 172 22.06 -16.16 -12.00
CA GLU A 172 23.32 -16.78 -11.59
C GLU A 172 23.39 -18.27 -12.02
N PRO A 173 24.59 -18.80 -12.31
CA PRO A 173 24.77 -20.15 -12.88
C PRO A 173 24.29 -21.31 -11.99
N ASN A 174 24.15 -21.11 -10.67
CA ASN A 174 23.77 -22.15 -9.70
C ASN A 174 22.42 -21.83 -9.01
N ALA A 175 21.43 -21.39 -9.79
CA ALA A 175 20.11 -21.09 -9.26
C ALA A 175 19.40 -22.37 -8.76
N PRO A 176 18.89 -22.39 -7.52
CA PRO A 176 18.11 -23.52 -7.02
C PRO A 176 16.78 -23.66 -7.78
N LYS A 177 16.13 -24.82 -7.64
CA LYS A 177 14.75 -25.00 -8.11
C LYS A 177 13.82 -23.99 -7.43
N VAL A 178 12.87 -23.43 -8.18
CA VAL A 178 11.89 -22.44 -7.69
C VAL A 178 11.22 -22.90 -6.40
N ALA A 179 10.69 -24.14 -6.38
CA ALA A 179 9.98 -24.67 -5.22
C ALA A 179 10.85 -24.69 -3.95
N LEU A 180 12.11 -25.13 -4.04
CA LEU A 180 13.03 -25.14 -2.90
C LEU A 180 13.32 -23.72 -2.42
N TYR A 181 13.55 -22.79 -3.36
CA TYR A 181 13.79 -21.39 -3.04
C TYR A 181 12.60 -20.75 -2.32
N VAL A 182 11.38 -21.01 -2.78
CA VAL A 182 10.14 -20.54 -2.15
C VAL A 182 10.00 -21.10 -0.74
N VAL A 183 10.20 -22.41 -0.54
CA VAL A 183 10.10 -23.03 0.80
C VAL A 183 11.15 -22.46 1.76
N GLN A 184 12.39 -22.27 1.32
CA GLN A 184 13.45 -21.67 2.14
C GLN A 184 13.10 -20.25 2.59
N HIS A 185 12.59 -19.42 1.68
CA HIS A 185 12.22 -18.04 2.00
C HIS A 185 10.91 -17.95 2.79
N ALA A 186 9.99 -18.91 2.63
CA ALA A 186 8.83 -19.04 3.50
C ALA A 186 9.27 -19.35 4.94
N GLY A 187 10.25 -20.24 5.11
CA GLY A 187 10.87 -20.52 6.40
C GLY A 187 11.51 -19.27 7.02
N LEU A 188 12.20 -18.45 6.23
CA LEU A 188 12.80 -17.19 6.69
C LEU A 188 11.73 -16.15 7.10
N LEU A 189 10.67 -16.00 6.30
CA LEU A 189 9.54 -15.13 6.63
C LEU A 189 8.89 -15.57 7.95
N PHE A 190 8.60 -16.86 8.07
CA PHE A 190 8.02 -17.44 9.29
C PHE A 190 8.93 -17.22 10.50
N ALA A 191 10.22 -17.50 10.38
CA ALA A 191 11.20 -17.27 11.45
C ALA A 191 11.28 -15.79 11.86
N SER A 192 11.19 -14.86 10.91
CA SER A 192 11.17 -13.43 11.19
C SER A 192 9.94 -13.02 12.00
N ILE A 193 8.74 -13.47 11.58
CA ILE A 193 7.49 -13.18 12.29
C ILE A 193 7.51 -13.84 13.67
N ALA A 194 7.90 -15.11 13.75
CA ALA A 194 7.98 -15.86 15.00
C ALA A 194 8.97 -15.22 15.99
N GLY A 195 10.12 -14.72 15.52
CA GLY A 195 11.08 -14.00 16.35
C GLY A 195 10.51 -12.71 16.95
N LEU A 196 9.80 -11.92 16.15
CA LEU A 196 9.13 -10.68 16.61
C LEU A 196 7.98 -10.98 17.58
N LEU A 197 7.19 -12.02 17.32
CA LEU A 197 6.17 -12.51 18.23
C LEU A 197 6.78 -13.00 19.54
N GLY A 198 7.89 -13.73 19.48
CA GLY A 198 8.64 -14.21 20.65
C GLY A 198 9.11 -13.05 21.52
N LEU A 199 9.71 -12.01 20.91
CA LEU A 199 10.11 -10.80 21.62
C LEU A 199 8.91 -10.11 22.29
N SER A 200 7.77 -10.04 21.60
CA SER A 200 6.56 -9.40 22.11
C SER A 200 5.94 -10.19 23.27
N CYS A 201 6.01 -11.52 23.21
CA CYS A 201 5.63 -12.40 24.30
C CYS A 201 6.53 -12.22 25.52
N LEU A 202 7.85 -12.05 25.33
CA LEU A 202 8.78 -11.78 26.42
C LEU A 202 8.51 -10.43 27.10
N ILE A 203 8.08 -9.42 26.33
CA ILE A 203 7.76 -8.08 26.86
C ILE A 203 6.38 -8.05 27.55
N THR A 204 5.37 -8.69 26.94
CA THR A 204 3.96 -8.59 27.38
C THR A 204 3.58 -9.63 28.43
N GLY A 205 4.29 -10.77 28.49
CA GLY A 205 4.05 -11.86 29.44
C GLY A 205 2.86 -12.77 29.12
N ASN A 206 1.76 -12.24 28.56
CA ASN A 206 0.57 -13.01 28.19
C ASN A 206 0.39 -13.14 26.67
N PHE A 207 0.75 -14.30 26.11
CA PHE A 207 0.67 -14.56 24.66
C PHE A 207 -0.76 -14.51 24.12
N TRP A 208 -1.72 -15.14 24.80
CA TRP A 208 -3.09 -15.26 24.27
C TRP A 208 -3.83 -13.93 24.25
N GLU A 209 -3.64 -13.13 25.29
CA GLU A 209 -4.17 -11.77 25.33
C GLU A 209 -3.55 -10.89 24.24
N PHE A 210 -2.22 -10.97 24.04
CA PHE A 210 -1.55 -10.28 22.95
C PHE A 210 -2.10 -10.70 21.57
N MET A 211 -2.21 -12.00 21.30
CA MET A 211 -2.70 -12.51 20.02
C MET A 211 -4.15 -12.11 19.76
N SER A 212 -5.02 -12.19 20.78
CA SER A 212 -6.42 -11.79 20.69
C SER A 212 -6.56 -10.28 20.43
N ALA A 213 -5.81 -9.46 21.17
CA ALA A 213 -5.87 -8.01 21.07
C ALA A 213 -5.25 -7.44 19.77
N THR A 214 -4.32 -8.16 19.16
CA THR A 214 -3.64 -7.71 17.92
C THR A 214 -4.23 -8.39 16.69
N TYR A 215 -3.91 -9.65 16.46
CA TYR A 215 -4.32 -10.38 15.25
C TYR A 215 -5.79 -10.81 15.31
N GLY A 216 -6.29 -11.20 16.49
CA GLY A 216 -7.71 -11.49 16.69
C GLY A 216 -8.59 -10.28 16.36
N PHE A 217 -8.19 -9.09 16.83
CA PHE A 217 -8.86 -7.84 16.50
C PHE A 217 -8.90 -7.56 14.99
N HIS A 218 -7.80 -7.80 14.28
CA HIS A 218 -7.77 -7.65 12.83
C HIS A 218 -8.71 -8.64 12.13
N LEU A 219 -8.67 -9.93 12.51
CA LEU A 219 -9.41 -11.00 11.84
C LEU A 219 -10.91 -10.93 12.10
N LEU A 220 -11.30 -10.64 13.35
CA LEU A 220 -12.70 -10.64 13.80
C LEU A 220 -13.41 -9.31 13.57
N VAL A 221 -12.67 -8.26 13.22
CA VAL A 221 -13.17 -6.89 12.92
C VAL A 221 -14.26 -6.45 13.93
N PRO A 222 -13.98 -6.47 15.26
CA PRO A 222 -15.00 -6.22 16.27
C PRO A 222 -15.42 -4.75 16.34
N ASP A 223 -14.56 -3.84 15.88
CA ASP A 223 -14.82 -2.40 15.85
C ASP A 223 -15.33 -2.00 14.46
N LEU A 224 -16.57 -1.53 14.39
CA LEU A 224 -17.20 -1.09 13.16
C LEU A 224 -17.32 0.44 13.11
N THR A 225 -16.46 1.15 13.83
CA THR A 225 -16.36 2.60 13.70
C THR A 225 -16.14 3.00 12.24
N PRO A 226 -16.84 4.05 11.77
CA PRO A 226 -16.76 4.47 10.38
C PRO A 226 -15.32 4.73 9.97
N ASN A 227 -14.98 4.30 8.76
CA ASN A 227 -13.69 4.54 8.12
C ASN A 227 -13.88 4.58 6.59
N VAL A 228 -12.80 4.71 5.82
CA VAL A 228 -12.92 4.78 4.34
C VAL A 228 -13.19 3.42 3.67
N GLY A 229 -13.28 2.35 4.45
CA GLY A 229 -13.42 0.98 3.97
C GLY A 229 -14.84 0.52 3.74
N LEU A 230 -14.95 -0.62 3.07
CA LEU A 230 -16.23 -1.22 2.68
C LEU A 230 -16.87 -2.05 3.80
N TRP A 231 -16.09 -2.49 4.78
CA TRP A 231 -16.50 -3.49 5.76
C TRP A 231 -17.42 -2.92 6.85
N TRP A 232 -17.07 -1.78 7.42
CA TRP A 232 -17.72 -1.28 8.64
C TRP A 232 -19.24 -1.15 8.49
N TYR A 233 -19.72 -0.59 7.38
CA TYR A 233 -21.14 -0.37 7.13
C TYR A 233 -21.85 -1.69 6.81
N PHE A 234 -21.24 -2.53 5.97
CA PHE A 234 -21.79 -3.85 5.63
C PHE A 234 -21.99 -4.73 6.86
N PHE A 235 -21.01 -4.76 7.78
CA PHE A 235 -21.11 -5.55 9.00
C PHE A 235 -21.99 -4.91 10.08
N ILE A 236 -22.26 -3.60 10.03
CA ILE A 236 -23.26 -2.95 10.89
C ILE A 236 -24.67 -3.40 10.51
N GLU A 237 -24.94 -3.55 9.22
CA GLU A 237 -26.27 -3.96 8.72
C GLU A 237 -26.48 -5.48 8.76
N MET A 238 -25.43 -6.25 9.04
CA MET A 238 -25.46 -7.71 9.01
C MET A 238 -26.08 -8.28 10.29
N PHE A 239 -26.95 -9.29 10.15
CA PHE A 239 -27.42 -10.06 11.30
C PHE A 239 -26.28 -10.90 11.90
N ASP A 240 -26.21 -10.95 13.22
CA ASP A 240 -25.15 -11.65 13.96
C ASP A 240 -24.96 -13.12 13.52
N SER A 241 -26.05 -13.83 13.23
CA SER A 241 -26.01 -15.23 12.79
C SER A 241 -25.23 -15.46 11.49
N PHE A 242 -25.07 -14.43 10.64
CA PHE A 242 -24.33 -14.53 9.38
C PHE A 242 -22.94 -13.88 9.44
N ARG A 243 -22.59 -13.22 10.56
CA ARG A 243 -21.36 -12.42 10.68
C ARG A 243 -20.11 -13.23 10.42
N GLU A 244 -19.97 -14.41 11.05
CA GLU A 244 -18.79 -15.27 10.88
C GLU A 244 -18.63 -15.77 9.44
N PHE A 245 -19.75 -16.13 8.78
CA PHE A 245 -19.74 -16.55 7.39
C PHE A 245 -19.21 -15.44 6.48
N PHE A 246 -19.75 -14.22 6.60
CA PHE A 246 -19.32 -13.11 5.76
C PHE A 246 -17.90 -12.61 6.07
N LEU A 247 -17.44 -12.71 7.33
CA LEU A 247 -16.03 -12.48 7.65
C LEU A 247 -15.14 -13.43 6.83
N GLY A 248 -15.49 -14.72 6.80
CA GLY A 248 -14.79 -15.71 5.97
C GLY A 248 -14.80 -15.37 4.48
N VAL A 249 -15.96 -14.98 3.94
CA VAL A 249 -16.11 -14.60 2.53
C VAL A 249 -15.25 -13.39 2.17
N PHE A 250 -15.25 -12.34 3.00
CA PHE A 250 -14.49 -11.12 2.72
C PHE A 250 -12.98 -11.35 2.80
N TRP A 251 -12.52 -12.15 3.77
CA TRP A 251 -11.11 -12.56 3.85
C TRP A 251 -10.69 -13.43 2.66
N LEU A 252 -11.52 -14.40 2.28
CA LEU A 252 -11.27 -15.25 1.12
C LEU A 252 -11.24 -14.43 -0.17
N HIS A 253 -12.16 -13.47 -0.33
CA HIS A 253 -12.19 -12.54 -1.45
C HIS A 253 -10.86 -11.79 -1.57
N LEU A 254 -10.37 -11.19 -0.48
CA LEU A 254 -9.08 -10.49 -0.44
C LEU A 254 -7.90 -11.41 -0.78
N ALA A 255 -7.85 -12.61 -0.19
CA ALA A 255 -6.77 -13.57 -0.41
C ALA A 255 -6.75 -14.15 -1.84
N SER A 256 -7.92 -14.29 -2.47
CA SER A 256 -8.06 -14.91 -3.80
C SER A 256 -7.31 -14.16 -4.91
N TYR A 257 -7.19 -12.84 -4.79
CA TYR A 257 -6.46 -12.00 -5.74
C TYR A 257 -4.98 -12.37 -5.84
N VAL A 258 -4.36 -12.87 -4.75
CA VAL A 258 -2.95 -13.26 -4.75
C VAL A 258 -2.69 -14.34 -5.79
N GLY A 259 -3.49 -15.41 -5.77
CA GLY A 259 -3.37 -16.52 -6.70
C GLY A 259 -3.62 -16.08 -8.15
N GLY A 260 -4.75 -15.41 -8.38
CA GLY A 260 -5.16 -14.97 -9.72
C GLY A 260 -4.16 -14.01 -10.38
N LEU A 261 -3.75 -12.95 -9.66
CA LEU A 261 -2.81 -11.96 -10.20
C LEU A 261 -1.41 -12.55 -10.36
N THR A 262 -0.93 -13.35 -9.41
CA THR A 262 0.39 -13.98 -9.52
C THR A 262 0.44 -14.95 -10.70
N ALA A 263 -0.60 -15.76 -10.91
CA ALA A 263 -0.64 -16.67 -12.05
C ALA A 263 -0.65 -15.91 -13.38
N ARG A 264 -1.50 -14.87 -13.50
CA ARG A 264 -1.62 -14.09 -14.75
C ARG A 264 -0.36 -13.28 -15.06
N PHE A 265 0.23 -12.61 -14.08
CA PHE A 265 1.38 -11.72 -14.27
C PHE A 265 2.67 -12.30 -13.66
N HIS A 266 2.84 -13.62 -13.68
CA HIS A 266 4.03 -14.30 -13.16
C HIS A 266 5.35 -13.81 -13.79
N ARG A 267 5.29 -13.26 -15.02
CA ARG A 267 6.43 -12.67 -15.73
C ARG A 267 6.80 -11.27 -15.22
N GLN A 268 5.93 -10.64 -14.45
CA GLN A 268 6.08 -9.29 -13.92
C GLN A 268 5.76 -9.23 -12.41
N PRO A 269 6.54 -9.88 -11.53
CA PRO A 269 6.18 -10.00 -10.11
C PRO A 269 6.04 -8.65 -9.39
N LEU A 270 6.82 -7.62 -9.76
CA LEU A 270 6.68 -6.27 -9.20
C LEU A 270 5.32 -5.63 -9.53
N PHE A 271 4.75 -5.95 -10.70
CA PHE A 271 3.43 -5.47 -11.10
C PHE A 271 2.31 -6.16 -10.31
N VAL A 272 2.50 -7.44 -9.98
CA VAL A 272 1.61 -8.17 -9.06
C VAL A 272 1.60 -7.51 -7.69
N ILE A 273 2.76 -7.17 -7.13
CA ILE A 273 2.86 -6.46 -5.85
C ILE A 273 2.12 -5.13 -5.93
N THR A 274 2.36 -4.35 -6.98
CA THR A 274 1.70 -3.05 -7.22
C THR A 274 0.17 -3.19 -7.28
N SER A 275 -0.31 -4.20 -8.01
CA SER A 275 -1.74 -4.47 -8.14
C SER A 275 -2.36 -4.90 -6.80
N LEU A 276 -1.68 -5.77 -6.04
CA LEU A 276 -2.13 -6.20 -4.71
C LEU A 276 -2.17 -5.04 -3.71
N LEU A 277 -1.24 -4.08 -3.77
CA LEU A 277 -1.32 -2.87 -2.95
C LEU A 277 -2.59 -2.05 -3.26
N GLY A 278 -3.00 -1.98 -4.52
CA GLY A 278 -4.28 -1.40 -4.92
C GLY A 278 -5.48 -2.18 -4.37
N VAL A 279 -5.45 -3.51 -4.48
CA VAL A 279 -6.47 -4.40 -3.90
C VAL A 279 -6.58 -4.17 -2.38
N PHE A 280 -5.46 -4.07 -1.66
CA PHE A 280 -5.45 -3.84 -0.21
C PHE A 280 -6.02 -2.47 0.15
N ALA A 281 -5.75 -1.43 -0.64
CA ALA A 281 -6.32 -0.11 -0.43
C ALA A 281 -7.86 -0.08 -0.56
N ILE A 282 -8.43 -0.99 -1.35
CA ILE A 282 -9.88 -1.09 -1.58
C ILE A 282 -10.56 -2.01 -0.54
N PHE A 283 -10.00 -3.21 -0.33
CA PHE A 283 -10.73 -4.34 0.22
C PHE A 283 -10.31 -4.78 1.63
N LYS A 284 -9.28 -4.20 2.24
CA LYS A 284 -8.94 -4.55 3.63
C LYS A 284 -9.99 -3.97 4.61
N PRO A 285 -10.20 -4.56 5.81
CA PRO A 285 -11.25 -4.16 6.76
C PRO A 285 -11.08 -2.77 7.35
N TYR A 286 -9.84 -2.34 7.62
CA TYR A 286 -9.53 -1.04 8.19
C TYR A 286 -8.60 -0.23 7.27
N PRO A 287 -9.05 0.18 6.07
CA PRO A 287 -8.27 1.02 5.19
C PRO A 287 -8.23 2.45 5.69
N SER A 288 -7.14 3.10 5.35
CA SER A 288 -6.90 4.52 5.57
C SER A 288 -6.34 5.13 4.28
N ILE A 289 -6.29 6.46 4.23
CA ILE A 289 -5.64 7.17 3.13
C ILE A 289 -4.16 6.77 2.95
N SER A 290 -3.51 6.24 3.99
CA SER A 290 -2.13 5.73 3.91
C SER A 290 -2.00 4.58 2.91
N ASP A 291 -3.02 3.71 2.81
CA ASP A 291 -2.98 2.53 1.95
C ASP A 291 -3.15 2.91 0.48
N ALA A 292 -4.10 3.81 0.22
CA ALA A 292 -4.23 4.42 -1.10
C ALA A 292 -2.97 5.21 -1.48
N SER A 293 -2.37 5.92 -0.53
CA SER A 293 -1.12 6.65 -0.78
C SER A 293 0.02 5.74 -1.21
N LEU A 294 0.17 4.58 -0.56
CA LEU A 294 1.18 3.59 -0.94
C LEU A 294 0.94 3.05 -2.35
N PHE A 295 -0.31 2.74 -2.72
CA PHE A 295 -0.64 2.35 -4.10
C PHE A 295 -0.29 3.46 -5.10
N PHE A 296 -0.67 4.72 -4.82
CA PHE A 296 -0.34 5.86 -5.68
C PHE A 296 1.17 6.13 -5.76
N ALA A 297 1.93 5.78 -4.73
CA ALA A 297 3.38 5.94 -4.71
C ALA A 297 4.11 5.00 -5.69
N VAL A 298 3.56 3.80 -5.91
CA VAL A 298 4.15 2.80 -6.80
C VAL A 298 3.64 2.89 -8.24
N LEU A 299 2.47 3.50 -8.49
CA LEU A 299 1.94 3.70 -9.85
C LEU A 299 2.92 4.43 -10.81
N PRO A 300 3.65 5.49 -10.41
CA PRO A 300 4.64 6.16 -11.27
C PRO A 300 5.75 5.25 -11.80
N LEU A 301 6.02 4.10 -11.16
CA LEU A 301 6.96 3.10 -11.68
C LEU A 301 6.54 2.58 -13.07
N TYR A 302 5.24 2.68 -13.37
CA TYR A 302 4.60 2.20 -14.60
C TYR A 302 4.18 3.34 -15.54
N ARG A 303 4.94 4.44 -15.56
CA ARG A 303 4.68 5.57 -16.47
C ARG A 303 4.52 5.18 -17.94
N HIS A 304 5.13 4.07 -18.36
CA HIS A 304 5.01 3.51 -19.70
C HIS A 304 3.61 2.95 -20.01
N LEU A 305 2.82 2.59 -18.99
CA LEU A 305 1.44 2.12 -19.12
C LEU A 305 0.42 3.26 -19.19
N PHE A 306 0.74 4.45 -18.67
CA PHE A 306 -0.21 5.58 -18.60
C PHE A 306 -0.84 5.96 -19.97
N PRO A 307 -0.11 5.94 -21.10
CA PRO A 307 -0.72 6.21 -22.41
C PRO A 307 -1.75 5.17 -22.87
N LEU A 308 -1.79 3.98 -22.25
CA LEU A 308 -2.73 2.91 -22.55
C LEU A 308 -3.97 2.93 -21.66
N MET A 309 -3.92 3.67 -20.55
CA MET A 309 -5.01 3.84 -19.61
C MET A 309 -6.10 4.73 -20.20
N ARG A 310 -7.37 4.33 -20.09
CA ARG A 310 -8.51 4.99 -20.75
C ARG A 310 -9.38 5.79 -19.78
N TYR A 311 -9.46 5.35 -18.54
CA TYR A 311 -10.41 5.85 -17.54
C TYR A 311 -9.73 6.70 -16.45
N THR A 312 -8.46 7.09 -16.66
CA THR A 312 -7.68 7.86 -15.68
C THR A 312 -8.37 9.16 -15.25
N PHE A 313 -8.95 9.92 -16.20
CA PHE A 313 -9.66 11.16 -15.88
C PHE A 313 -10.84 10.91 -14.93
N PHE A 314 -11.65 9.89 -15.22
CA PHE A 314 -12.80 9.54 -14.39
C PHE A 314 -12.36 9.04 -13.01
N ALA A 315 -11.37 8.16 -12.96
CA ALA A 315 -10.85 7.60 -11.71
C ALA A 315 -10.28 8.69 -10.79
N VAL A 316 -9.43 9.56 -11.33
CA VAL A 316 -8.85 10.68 -10.57
C VAL A 316 -9.93 11.66 -10.12
N SER A 317 -10.90 11.98 -10.98
CA SER A 317 -12.00 12.87 -10.61
C SER A 317 -12.85 12.30 -9.47
N ALA A 318 -13.15 10.99 -9.49
CA ALA A 318 -13.89 10.33 -8.42
C ALA A 318 -13.11 10.33 -7.09
N ILE A 319 -11.79 10.09 -7.14
CA ILE A 319 -10.91 10.15 -5.96
C ILE A 319 -10.85 11.58 -5.40
N LEU A 320 -10.69 12.60 -6.24
CA LEU A 320 -10.67 14.01 -5.81
C LEU A 320 -12.03 14.44 -5.21
N TYR A 321 -13.12 14.09 -5.88
CA TYR A 321 -14.48 14.35 -5.42
C TYR A 321 -14.74 13.74 -4.04
N SER A 322 -14.40 12.46 -3.87
CA SER A 322 -14.57 11.76 -2.58
C SER A 322 -13.63 12.27 -1.49
N SER A 323 -12.41 12.68 -1.83
CA SER A 323 -11.47 13.28 -0.87
C SER A 323 -11.95 14.62 -0.33
N LEU A 324 -12.62 15.42 -1.18
CA LEU A 324 -13.15 16.72 -0.79
C LEU A 324 -14.44 16.60 0.03
N LEU A 325 -15.38 15.75 -0.41
CA LEU A 325 -16.69 15.63 0.24
C LEU A 325 -16.71 14.66 1.43
N GLY A 326 -15.80 13.69 1.49
CA GLY A 326 -15.68 12.73 2.59
C GLY A 326 -15.73 13.38 3.98
N PRO A 327 -14.79 14.30 4.27
CA PRO A 327 -14.76 14.98 5.56
C PRO A 327 -16.01 15.83 5.85
N ALA A 328 -16.62 16.41 4.81
CA ALA A 328 -17.84 17.20 4.94
C ALA A 328 -19.04 16.32 5.30
N PHE A 329 -19.23 15.19 4.62
CA PHE A 329 -20.31 14.25 4.93
C PHE A 329 -20.14 13.59 6.30
N TYR A 330 -18.90 13.25 6.67
CA TYR A 330 -18.61 12.79 8.03
C TYR A 330 -19.00 13.85 9.07
N HIS A 331 -18.65 15.11 8.83
CA HIS A 331 -18.97 16.20 9.75
C HIS A 331 -20.48 16.45 9.86
N LEU A 332 -21.20 16.47 8.73
CA LEU A 332 -22.64 16.65 8.72
C LEU A 332 -23.37 15.55 9.50
N TRP A 333 -22.86 14.32 9.43
CA TRP A 333 -23.41 13.19 10.16
C TRP A 333 -23.06 13.24 11.66
N ILE A 334 -21.78 13.29 12.01
CA ILE A 334 -21.32 13.10 13.39
C ILE A 334 -21.46 14.36 14.24
N TYR A 335 -21.15 15.53 13.69
CA TYR A 335 -21.07 16.77 14.48
C TYR A 335 -22.28 17.68 14.26
N ALA A 336 -22.73 17.86 13.02
CA ALA A 336 -23.87 18.74 12.73
C ALA A 336 -25.23 18.07 12.94
N GLY A 337 -25.29 16.72 12.89
CA GLY A 337 -26.55 15.95 13.00
C GLY A 337 -27.52 16.18 11.84
N SER A 338 -27.11 16.86 10.77
CA SER A 338 -27.93 17.18 9.60
C SER A 338 -27.77 16.18 8.45
N GLY A 339 -26.84 15.23 8.58
CA GLY A 339 -26.62 14.11 7.66
C GLY A 339 -26.79 12.75 8.34
N ASN A 340 -26.90 11.69 7.56
CA ASN A 340 -26.95 10.31 8.06
C ASN A 340 -25.72 9.51 7.63
N ALA A 341 -25.57 8.30 8.20
CA ALA A 341 -24.48 7.38 7.91
C ALA A 341 -24.35 7.07 6.42
N ASN A 342 -25.47 7.00 5.70
CA ASN A 342 -25.53 6.60 4.30
C ASN A 342 -24.83 7.62 3.40
N PHE A 343 -24.85 8.91 3.74
CA PHE A 343 -24.10 9.92 2.97
C PHE A 343 -22.60 9.71 3.06
N PHE A 344 -22.09 9.44 4.27
CA PHE A 344 -20.68 9.13 4.46
C PHE A 344 -20.32 7.78 3.81
N TYR A 345 -21.14 6.76 3.96
CA TYR A 345 -20.86 5.48 3.31
C TYR A 345 -20.90 5.59 1.77
N ALA A 346 -21.87 6.31 1.20
CA ALA A 346 -21.95 6.54 -0.25
C ALA A 346 -20.68 7.21 -0.80
N ILE A 347 -20.11 8.19 -0.10
CA ILE A 347 -18.87 8.82 -0.58
C ILE A 347 -17.65 7.91 -0.41
N THR A 348 -17.63 7.01 0.59
CA THR A 348 -16.60 5.95 0.68
C THR A 348 -16.74 4.90 -0.42
N LEU A 349 -17.95 4.60 -0.90
CA LEU A 349 -18.16 3.78 -2.10
C LEU A 349 -17.58 4.45 -3.35
N VAL A 350 -17.76 5.77 -3.50
CA VAL A 350 -17.17 6.53 -4.62
C VAL A 350 -15.64 6.54 -4.53
N TRP A 351 -15.08 6.66 -3.33
CA TRP A 351 -13.63 6.52 -3.08
C TRP A 351 -13.11 5.16 -3.54
N SER A 352 -13.71 4.07 -3.06
CA SER A 352 -13.32 2.71 -3.44
C SER A 352 -13.54 2.43 -4.93
N LEU A 353 -14.60 2.97 -5.54
CA LEU A 353 -14.85 2.88 -6.97
C LEU A 353 -13.74 3.58 -7.78
N GLY A 354 -13.34 4.79 -7.37
CA GLY A 354 -12.26 5.52 -8.03
C GLY A 354 -10.94 4.75 -8.03
N ILE A 355 -10.57 4.16 -6.89
CA ILE A 355 -9.36 3.32 -6.78
C ILE A 355 -9.52 2.03 -7.60
N SER A 356 -10.70 1.41 -7.58
CA SER A 356 -10.99 0.19 -8.34
C SER A 356 -10.87 0.41 -9.85
N ILE A 357 -11.40 1.52 -10.36
CA ILE A 357 -11.28 1.89 -11.78
C ILE A 357 -9.81 2.15 -12.13
N LEU A 358 -9.08 2.86 -11.27
CA LEU A 358 -7.66 3.11 -11.50
C LEU A 358 -6.84 1.82 -11.55
N LEU A 359 -7.10 0.89 -10.62
CA LEU A 359 -6.46 -0.43 -10.58
C LEU A 359 -6.82 -1.25 -11.83
N ALA A 360 -8.10 -1.36 -12.17
CA ALA A 360 -8.56 -2.12 -13.33
C ALA A 360 -8.00 -1.56 -14.65
N ASP A 361 -7.97 -0.23 -14.80
CA ASP A 361 -7.42 0.46 -15.97
C ASP A 361 -5.91 0.27 -16.08
N THR A 362 -5.20 0.24 -14.94
CA THR A 362 -3.76 -0.07 -14.90
C THR A 362 -3.49 -1.53 -15.28
N VAL A 363 -4.30 -2.48 -14.79
CA VAL A 363 -4.23 -3.90 -15.15
C VAL A 363 -4.52 -4.10 -16.64
N PHE A 364 -5.56 -3.45 -17.17
CA PHE A 364 -5.87 -3.46 -18.60
C PHE A 364 -4.70 -2.93 -19.43
N ALA A 365 -4.10 -1.80 -19.02
CA ALA A 365 -2.93 -1.24 -19.69
C ALA A 365 -1.73 -2.20 -19.72
N ALA A 366 -1.47 -2.92 -18.62
CA ALA A 366 -0.42 -3.93 -18.56
C ALA A 366 -0.69 -5.13 -19.49
N LEU A 367 -1.94 -5.62 -19.52
CA LEU A 367 -2.35 -6.67 -20.46
C LEU A 367 -2.16 -6.22 -21.90
N ARG A 368 -2.53 -4.98 -22.22
CA ARG A 368 -2.38 -4.40 -23.55
C ARG A 368 -0.92 -4.27 -23.95
N ASP A 369 -0.03 -3.86 -23.05
CA ASP A 369 1.42 -3.79 -23.34
C ASP A 369 2.01 -5.20 -23.61
N GLU A 370 1.61 -6.22 -22.83
CA GLU A 370 2.01 -7.62 -23.08
C GLU A 370 1.51 -8.14 -24.44
N TRP A 371 0.28 -7.80 -24.81
CA TRP A 371 -0.31 -8.20 -26.09
C TRP A 371 0.39 -7.52 -27.27
N GLU A 372 0.71 -6.22 -27.18
CA GLU A 372 1.48 -5.51 -28.20
C GLU A 372 2.92 -5.99 -28.31
N GLN A 373 3.49 -6.53 -27.21
CA GLN A 373 4.79 -7.20 -27.24
C GLN A 373 4.74 -8.49 -28.09
N GLN A 374 3.64 -9.24 -28.01
CA GLN A 374 3.43 -10.48 -28.76
C GLN A 374 2.97 -10.23 -30.21
N ASN A 375 2.36 -9.07 -30.48
CA ASN A 375 1.83 -8.69 -31.80
C ASN A 375 2.42 -7.35 -32.26
N PRO A 376 3.69 -7.31 -32.69
CA PRO A 376 4.36 -6.05 -33.03
C PRO A 376 3.67 -5.24 -34.14
N ASP A 377 3.02 -5.93 -35.08
CA ASP A 377 2.34 -5.32 -36.22
C ASP A 377 1.03 -4.61 -35.83
N GLN A 378 0.48 -4.90 -34.65
CA GLN A 378 -0.77 -4.32 -34.16
C GLN A 378 -0.55 -3.23 -33.09
N LYS A 379 0.68 -2.71 -32.98
CA LYS A 379 0.98 -1.60 -32.06
C LYS A 379 0.13 -0.38 -32.37
N GLY A 380 -0.57 0.14 -31.36
CA GLY A 380 -1.43 1.30 -31.51
C GLY A 380 -2.81 1.00 -32.13
N ALA A 381 -3.09 -0.25 -32.50
CA ALA A 381 -4.44 -0.65 -32.91
C ALA A 381 -5.44 -0.48 -31.75
N GLU A 382 -6.69 -0.19 -32.10
CA GLU A 382 -7.76 -0.06 -31.13
C GLU A 382 -8.21 -1.45 -30.65
N VAL A 383 -7.68 -1.90 -29.53
CA VAL A 383 -8.05 -3.20 -28.94
C VAL A 383 -9.27 -3.02 -28.02
N ARG A 384 -10.39 -3.66 -28.36
CA ARG A 384 -11.63 -3.60 -27.57
C ARG A 384 -11.64 -4.56 -26.38
N GLN A 385 -10.98 -5.72 -26.49
CA GLN A 385 -10.79 -6.71 -25.41
C GLN A 385 -9.41 -7.36 -25.55
N VAL A 386 -8.69 -7.49 -24.43
CA VAL A 386 -7.36 -8.12 -24.33
C VAL A 386 -7.45 -9.34 -23.42
#